data_AF-A0A1D2AHQ5-F1
#
_entry.id   AF-A0A1D2AHQ5-F1
#
_cell.length_a   1.000
_cell.length_b   1.000
_cell.length_c   1.000
_cell.angle_alpha   90.00
_cell.angle_beta   90.00
_cell.angle_gamma   90.00
#
_symmetry.space_group_name_H-M   'P 1'
#
loop_
_entity.id
_entity.type
_entity.pdbx_description
1 polymer ?
#
loop_
_entity_poly.entity_id
_entity_poly.type
_entity_poly.pdbx_seq_one_letter_code
_entity_poly.pdbx_strand_id
1 'polypeptide(L)'
;FTFSFPCRQEGLTSARLVTWTKGFKCTGVEGQDVVQLLREAIDRRKDVAIDVMAVVNDTTGTLMSCAHKNKQCRLGLIVGTGTNACYMEKLENVQLWDGDRDLPHQVMINTEWGAFGDHGTLEFVRTRYDREVDSNSLNPGRQLFEKMISGMYMGELVRRVVVHLANEGLLFHGKLSEKMKTMYAFKTKYISMIESEAKGCYDETRLVLVKMDQVATDEDCECLRLVCSRVSTRAAHLVSAAVATILNKMKRPHTTVGVDGSVYRYHPRFHSLMEAKIAELVHPQYKFDLMLSEDGSGRGAALVAAVAVRTQERK
;
A
#
# COMPACT_ATOMS: atom_id res chain seq x y z
N PHE A 1 -2.47 8.83 -16.94
CA PHE A 1 -3.50 7.93 -16.37
C PHE A 1 -2.85 7.08 -15.28
N THR A 2 -3.06 7.42 -14.01
CA THR A 2 -2.56 6.58 -12.91
C THR A 2 -3.55 5.47 -12.62
N PHE A 3 -3.16 4.23 -12.90
CA PHE A 3 -4.00 3.04 -12.77
C PHE A 3 -3.35 2.06 -11.79
N SER A 4 -3.79 2.12 -10.54
CA SER A 4 -3.19 1.44 -9.39
C SER A 4 -3.61 -0.04 -9.25
N PHE A 5 -3.50 -0.81 -10.32
CA PHE A 5 -3.80 -2.24 -10.34
C PHE A 5 -2.70 -3.03 -11.05
N PRO A 6 -2.56 -4.34 -10.77
CA PRO A 6 -1.62 -5.19 -11.48
C PRO A 6 -1.90 -5.18 -12.98
N CYS A 7 -0.96 -4.66 -13.76
CA CYS A 7 -1.04 -4.59 -15.21
C CYS A 7 0.20 -5.20 -15.85
N ARG A 8 0.00 -5.90 -16.97
CA ARG A 8 1.07 -6.18 -17.92
C ARG A 8 1.24 -4.94 -18.79
N GLN A 9 2.34 -4.22 -18.58
CA GLN A 9 2.64 -3.04 -19.37
C GLN A 9 3.20 -3.47 -20.73
N GLU A 10 2.45 -3.21 -21.81
CA GLU A 10 2.82 -3.55 -23.19
C GLU A 10 3.47 -2.34 -23.90
N GLY A 11 3.25 -1.14 -23.37
CA GLY A 11 3.92 0.09 -23.77
C GLY A 11 3.63 1.23 -22.80
N LEU A 12 4.16 2.42 -23.07
CA LEU A 12 3.89 3.58 -22.22
C LEU A 12 2.40 3.99 -22.24
N THR A 13 1.73 3.76 -23.36
CA THR A 13 0.30 4.03 -23.60
C THR A 13 -0.52 2.76 -23.79
N SER A 14 -0.07 1.61 -23.27
CA SER A 14 -0.81 0.36 -23.36
C SER A 14 -0.52 -0.52 -22.14
N ALA A 15 -1.58 -0.91 -21.44
CA ALA A 15 -1.46 -1.76 -20.27
C ALA A 15 -2.67 -2.67 -20.14
N ARG A 16 -2.42 -3.97 -20.04
CA ARG A 16 -3.46 -4.98 -19.89
C ARG A 16 -3.69 -5.28 -18.41
N LEU A 17 -4.93 -5.13 -17.93
CA LEU A 17 -5.26 -5.48 -16.54
C LEU A 17 -5.05 -6.99 -16.34
N VAL A 18 -4.27 -7.37 -15.32
CA VAL A 18 -4.05 -8.79 -14.98
C VAL A 18 -5.18 -9.28 -14.10
N THR A 19 -5.44 -8.59 -13.00
CA THR A 19 -6.54 -8.93 -12.08
C THR A 19 -6.91 -7.74 -11.21
N TRP A 20 -8.17 -7.67 -10.78
CA TRP A 20 -8.61 -6.67 -9.83
C TRP A 20 -8.08 -6.92 -8.41
N THR A 21 -7.81 -5.83 -7.70
CA THR A 21 -7.44 -5.82 -6.28
C THR A 21 -8.28 -4.79 -5.52
N LYS A 22 -8.05 -4.62 -4.22
CA LYS A 22 -8.66 -3.55 -3.39
C LYS A 22 -10.20 -3.54 -3.41
N GLY A 23 -10.82 -4.71 -3.63
CA GLY A 23 -12.25 -4.91 -3.65
C GLY A 23 -13.00 -4.50 -4.93
N PHE A 24 -12.28 -4.22 -6.02
CA PHE A 24 -12.88 -4.00 -7.33
C PHE A 24 -13.27 -5.33 -8.00
N LYS A 25 -14.33 -5.32 -8.83
CA LYS A 25 -14.81 -6.50 -9.57
C LYS A 25 -15.59 -6.12 -10.85
N CYS A 26 -15.11 -5.15 -11.61
CA CYS A 26 -15.78 -4.72 -12.85
C CYS A 26 -15.62 -5.80 -13.94
N THR A 27 -16.73 -6.25 -14.53
CA THR A 27 -16.74 -7.26 -15.58
C THR A 27 -16.17 -6.73 -16.89
N GLY A 28 -15.54 -7.61 -17.68
CA GLY A 28 -15.06 -7.27 -19.03
C GLY A 28 -13.80 -6.38 -19.07
N VAL A 29 -13.08 -6.21 -17.96
CA VAL A 29 -11.85 -5.39 -17.92
C VAL A 29 -10.58 -6.24 -17.75
N GLU A 30 -10.64 -7.33 -16.99
CA GLU A 30 -9.49 -8.24 -16.85
C GLU A 30 -9.11 -8.82 -18.23
N GLY A 31 -7.81 -8.78 -18.55
CA GLY A 31 -7.30 -9.15 -19.87
C GLY A 31 -7.46 -8.08 -20.96
N GLN A 32 -8.07 -6.93 -20.69
CA GLN A 32 -8.24 -5.83 -21.67
C GLN A 32 -7.21 -4.72 -21.48
N ASP A 33 -6.92 -3.98 -22.55
CA ASP A 33 -6.09 -2.77 -22.50
C ASP A 33 -6.90 -1.61 -21.90
N VAL A 34 -6.52 -1.20 -20.69
CA VAL A 34 -7.24 -0.16 -19.95
C VAL A 34 -7.07 1.23 -20.56
N VAL A 35 -6.01 1.46 -21.34
CA VAL A 35 -5.82 2.72 -22.07
C VAL A 35 -6.78 2.79 -23.24
N GLN A 36 -6.96 1.69 -23.96
CA GLN A 36 -7.94 1.62 -25.04
C GLN A 36 -9.36 1.83 -24.52
N LEU A 37 -9.73 1.15 -23.43
CA LEU A 37 -11.04 1.33 -22.79
C LEU A 37 -11.29 2.79 -22.37
N LEU A 38 -10.27 3.47 -21.87
CA LEU A 38 -10.35 4.89 -21.52
C LEU A 38 -10.47 5.79 -22.75
N ARG A 39 -9.70 5.54 -23.82
CA ARG A 39 -9.79 6.27 -25.09
C ARG A 39 -11.18 6.16 -25.70
N GLU A 40 -11.74 4.96 -25.77
CA GLU A 40 -13.10 4.74 -26.26
C GLU A 40 -14.15 5.48 -25.42
N ALA A 41 -13.94 5.58 -24.09
CA ALA A 41 -14.81 6.36 -23.21
C ALA A 41 -14.69 7.88 -23.43
N ILE A 42 -13.48 8.37 -23.70
CA ILE A 42 -13.22 9.76 -24.07
C ILE A 42 -13.84 10.07 -25.43
N ASP A 43 -13.71 9.20 -26.43
CA ASP A 43 -14.27 9.41 -27.78
C ASP A 43 -15.81 9.48 -27.81
N ARG A 44 -16.46 8.80 -26.86
CA ARG A 44 -17.91 8.92 -26.63
C ARG A 44 -18.30 10.29 -26.07
N ARG A 45 -17.39 10.99 -25.38
CA ARG A 45 -17.57 12.33 -24.84
C ARG A 45 -17.12 13.37 -25.87
N LYS A 46 -18.07 13.97 -26.59
CA LYS A 46 -17.81 14.99 -27.62
C LYS A 46 -17.42 16.37 -27.07
N ASP A 47 -17.39 16.52 -25.75
CA ASP A 47 -17.13 17.75 -25.02
C ASP A 47 -15.70 17.84 -24.45
N VAL A 48 -14.88 16.81 -24.63
CA VAL A 48 -13.50 16.77 -24.11
C VAL A 48 -12.51 16.37 -25.20
N ALA A 49 -11.33 16.98 -25.19
CA ALA A 49 -10.21 16.63 -26.06
C ALA A 49 -9.03 16.22 -25.17
N ILE A 50 -8.84 14.91 -24.99
CA ILE A 50 -7.83 14.33 -24.10
C ILE A 50 -7.09 13.22 -24.84
N ASP A 51 -5.77 13.32 -24.92
CA ASP A 51 -4.92 12.21 -25.34
C ASP A 51 -4.29 11.51 -24.12
N VAL A 52 -4.29 10.18 -24.13
CA VAL A 52 -3.74 9.35 -23.07
C VAL A 52 -2.29 9.02 -23.39
N MET A 53 -1.39 9.90 -22.95
CA MET A 53 0.05 9.82 -23.21
C MET A 53 0.83 8.81 -22.36
N ALA A 54 0.27 8.41 -21.22
CA ALA A 54 0.92 7.42 -20.35
C ALA A 54 -0.09 6.75 -19.41
N VAL A 55 0.12 5.46 -19.16
CA VAL A 55 -0.46 4.71 -18.04
C VAL A 55 0.65 4.34 -17.05
N VAL A 56 0.43 4.63 -15.77
CA VAL A 56 1.42 4.42 -14.70
C VAL A 56 0.78 3.85 -13.44
N ASN A 57 1.52 3.06 -12.68
CA ASN A 57 1.14 2.66 -11.33
C ASN A 57 1.34 3.84 -10.34
N ASP A 58 0.61 3.87 -9.24
CA ASP A 58 0.74 4.90 -8.20
C ASP A 58 2.12 4.91 -7.54
N THR A 59 2.75 3.75 -7.35
CA THR A 59 4.14 3.65 -6.88
C THR A 59 5.09 4.36 -7.85
N THR A 60 4.94 4.13 -9.17
CA THR A 60 5.72 4.78 -10.22
C THR A 60 5.50 6.29 -10.24
N GLY A 61 4.25 6.75 -10.12
CA GLY A 61 3.94 8.17 -9.98
C GLY A 61 4.64 8.77 -8.75
N THR A 62 4.54 8.11 -7.61
CA THR A 62 5.15 8.53 -6.34
C THR A 62 6.67 8.64 -6.46
N LEU A 63 7.33 7.63 -7.04
CA LEU A 63 8.77 7.66 -7.32
C LEU A 63 9.13 8.87 -8.19
N MET A 64 8.43 9.07 -9.30
CA MET A 64 8.73 10.15 -10.24
C MET A 64 8.50 11.54 -9.64
N SER A 65 7.43 11.72 -8.87
CA SER A 65 7.12 12.97 -8.17
C SER A 65 8.22 13.33 -7.16
N CYS A 66 8.64 12.37 -6.34
CA CYS A 66 9.72 12.57 -5.38
C CYS A 66 11.09 12.72 -6.06
N ALA A 67 11.37 11.95 -7.11
CA ALA A 67 12.64 12.01 -7.84
C ALA A 67 12.88 13.35 -8.55
N HIS A 68 11.80 14.02 -8.95
CA HIS A 68 11.88 15.37 -9.49
C HIS A 68 12.32 16.40 -8.44
N LYS A 69 11.95 16.24 -7.16
CA LYS A 69 12.39 17.10 -6.05
C LYS A 69 13.75 16.67 -5.48
N ASN A 70 14.01 15.36 -5.37
CA ASN A 70 15.21 14.79 -4.78
C ASN A 70 15.83 13.75 -5.71
N LYS A 71 17.01 14.06 -6.26
CA LYS A 71 17.74 13.19 -7.20
C LYS A 71 18.20 11.86 -6.60
N GLN A 72 18.16 11.67 -5.28
CA GLN A 72 18.43 10.39 -4.61
C GLN A 72 17.19 9.48 -4.50
N CYS A 73 16.01 9.96 -4.87
CA CYS A 73 14.80 9.12 -4.85
C CYS A 73 14.90 8.01 -5.91
N ARG A 74 14.92 6.76 -5.45
CA ARG A 74 15.03 5.57 -6.32
C ARG A 74 14.08 4.44 -5.94
N LEU A 75 13.22 4.67 -4.95
CA LEU A 75 12.17 3.75 -4.50
C LEU A 75 10.88 4.56 -4.27
N GLY A 76 9.77 4.13 -4.88
CA GLY A 76 8.43 4.63 -4.61
C GLY A 76 7.63 3.61 -3.81
N LEU A 77 6.96 4.05 -2.75
CA LEU A 77 6.25 3.20 -1.81
C LEU A 77 4.83 3.71 -1.60
N ILE A 78 3.87 2.81 -1.64
CA ILE A 78 2.48 3.06 -1.26
C ILE A 78 2.15 2.26 0.00
N VAL A 79 1.67 2.94 1.04
CA VAL A 79 1.04 2.34 2.23
C VAL A 79 -0.28 3.06 2.51
N GLY A 80 -1.34 2.61 1.86
CA GLY A 80 -2.68 3.21 1.91
C GLY A 80 -3.76 2.13 1.94
N THR A 81 -4.77 2.23 1.08
CA THR A 81 -5.79 1.18 0.91
C THR A 81 -5.15 -0.16 0.54
N GLY A 82 -4.15 -0.13 -0.33
CA GLY A 82 -3.26 -1.24 -0.62
C GLY A 82 -1.82 -0.95 -0.18
N THR A 83 -0.91 -1.87 -0.47
CA THR A 83 0.53 -1.60 -0.37
C THR A 83 1.28 -2.16 -1.56
N ASN A 84 2.18 -1.35 -2.11
CA ASN A 84 3.02 -1.72 -3.22
C ASN A 84 4.31 -0.89 -3.20
N ALA A 85 5.34 -1.36 -3.91
CA ALA A 85 6.55 -0.60 -4.16
C ALA A 85 7.01 -0.70 -5.61
N CYS A 86 7.69 0.33 -6.06
CA CYS A 86 8.51 0.29 -7.26
C CYS A 86 9.91 0.82 -6.96
N TYR A 87 10.90 0.42 -7.76
CA TYR A 87 12.27 0.90 -7.62
C TYR A 87 13.00 0.91 -8.95
N MET A 88 14.09 1.67 -9.01
CA MET A 88 15.00 1.65 -10.15
C MET A 88 15.93 0.43 -10.09
N GLU A 89 15.83 -0.46 -11.07
CA GLU A 89 16.68 -1.63 -11.24
C GLU A 89 17.62 -1.43 -12.45
N LYS A 90 18.78 -2.08 -12.42
CA LYS A 90 19.70 -2.14 -13.55
C LYS A 90 19.19 -3.14 -14.60
N LEU A 91 19.27 -2.78 -15.88
CA LEU A 91 18.82 -3.66 -16.98
C LEU A 91 19.52 -5.03 -16.96
N GLU A 92 20.78 -5.11 -16.54
CA GLU A 92 21.54 -6.37 -16.41
C GLU A 92 20.89 -7.39 -15.47
N ASN A 93 20.08 -6.94 -14.51
CA ASN A 93 19.37 -7.80 -13.56
C ASN A 93 17.99 -8.23 -14.06
N VAL A 94 17.49 -7.64 -15.15
CA VAL A 94 16.13 -7.86 -15.67
C VAL A 94 16.18 -8.84 -16.83
N GLN A 95 16.24 -10.13 -16.50
CA GLN A 95 16.41 -11.22 -17.48
C GLN A 95 15.28 -11.31 -18.51
N LEU A 96 14.08 -10.86 -18.14
CA LEU A 96 12.88 -10.86 -19.00
C LEU A 96 12.75 -9.60 -19.87
N TRP A 97 13.74 -8.71 -19.86
CA TRP A 97 13.69 -7.47 -20.64
C TRP A 97 13.89 -7.74 -22.14
N ASP A 98 12.88 -7.38 -22.93
CA ASP A 98 12.81 -7.49 -24.38
C ASP A 98 12.76 -6.13 -25.11
N GLY A 99 12.86 -5.02 -24.36
CA GLY A 99 12.89 -3.66 -24.91
C GLY A 99 14.29 -3.14 -25.24
N ASP A 100 14.37 -1.83 -25.51
CA ASP A 100 15.62 -1.13 -25.86
C ASP A 100 16.68 -1.26 -24.76
N ARG A 101 17.95 -1.44 -25.15
CA ARG A 101 19.10 -1.54 -24.23
C ARG A 101 19.98 -0.29 -24.22
N ASP A 102 19.48 0.80 -24.80
CA ASP A 102 20.16 2.09 -24.85
C ASP A 102 20.28 2.72 -23.46
N LEU A 103 21.12 3.75 -23.36
CA LEU A 103 21.27 4.50 -22.12
C LEU A 103 19.97 5.26 -21.76
N PRO A 104 19.60 5.32 -20.46
CA PRO A 104 20.30 4.72 -19.32
C PRO A 104 20.00 3.21 -19.19
N HIS A 105 21.00 2.42 -18.77
CA HIS A 105 20.85 0.96 -18.53
C HIS A 105 20.06 0.63 -17.25
N GLN A 106 18.91 1.28 -17.05
CA GLN A 106 18.05 1.13 -15.89
C GLN A 106 16.58 1.16 -16.28
N VAL A 107 15.76 0.44 -15.53
CA VAL A 107 14.31 0.38 -15.71
C VAL A 107 13.62 0.43 -14.36
N MET A 108 12.41 1.00 -14.32
CA MET A 108 11.56 0.94 -13.14
C MET A 108 10.89 -0.42 -13.06
N ILE A 109 11.02 -1.10 -11.92
CA ILE A 109 10.31 -2.34 -11.62
C ILE A 109 9.18 -2.01 -10.66
N ASN A 110 7.95 -2.19 -11.11
CA ASN A 110 6.79 -2.30 -10.24
C ASN A 110 6.75 -3.71 -9.65
N THR A 111 6.88 -3.83 -8.33
CA THR A 111 7.03 -5.13 -7.68
C THR A 111 5.74 -5.90 -7.56
N GLU A 112 4.59 -5.21 -7.50
CA GLU A 112 3.29 -5.78 -7.12
C GLU A 112 3.41 -6.72 -5.91
N TRP A 113 4.20 -6.31 -4.89
CA TRP A 113 4.59 -7.17 -3.78
C TRP A 113 3.44 -7.60 -2.86
N GLY A 114 2.22 -7.11 -3.12
CA GLY A 114 1.04 -7.44 -2.32
C GLY A 114 0.76 -8.94 -2.34
N ALA A 115 1.09 -9.61 -3.45
CA ALA A 115 0.99 -11.05 -3.65
C ALA A 115 2.12 -11.86 -2.99
N PHE A 116 3.10 -11.23 -2.34
CA PHE A 116 4.13 -11.96 -1.62
C PHE A 116 3.48 -12.84 -0.53
N GLY A 117 3.91 -14.09 -0.42
CA GLY A 117 3.32 -15.05 0.51
C GLY A 117 2.18 -15.89 -0.06
N ASP A 118 1.59 -15.55 -1.21
CA ASP A 118 0.46 -16.30 -1.82
C ASP A 118 0.77 -17.79 -2.03
N HIS A 119 2.04 -18.15 -2.18
CA HIS A 119 2.52 -19.53 -2.32
C HIS A 119 3.02 -20.16 -1.00
N GLY A 120 2.60 -19.63 0.16
CA GLY A 120 2.91 -20.18 1.48
C GLY A 120 4.24 -19.71 2.10
N THR A 121 5.02 -18.88 1.40
CA THR A 121 6.32 -18.40 1.90
C THR A 121 6.23 -17.53 3.15
N LEU A 122 5.05 -16.97 3.45
CA LEU A 122 4.78 -16.15 4.63
C LEU A 122 3.93 -16.86 5.69
N GLU A 123 3.71 -18.18 5.57
CA GLU A 123 2.81 -18.88 6.50
C GLU A 123 3.29 -18.80 7.96
N PHE A 124 4.60 -18.72 8.17
CA PHE A 124 5.22 -18.62 9.50
C PHE A 124 4.90 -17.31 10.24
N VAL A 125 4.49 -16.23 9.54
CA VAL A 125 4.08 -14.96 10.17
C VAL A 125 2.57 -14.77 10.23
N ARG A 126 1.79 -15.65 9.58
CA ARG A 126 0.33 -15.54 9.53
C ARG A 126 -0.31 -16.09 10.80
N THR A 127 -1.11 -15.25 11.43
CA THR A 127 -1.94 -15.62 12.58
C THR A 127 -3.28 -16.20 12.11
N ARG A 128 -4.05 -16.79 13.04
CA ARG A 128 -5.44 -17.21 12.73
C ARG A 128 -6.30 -16.06 12.21
N TYR A 129 -6.07 -14.83 12.70
CA TYR A 129 -6.83 -13.65 12.28
C TYR A 129 -6.53 -13.29 10.84
N ASP A 130 -5.27 -13.41 10.40
CA ASP A 130 -4.90 -13.18 9.00
C ASP A 130 -5.55 -14.21 8.06
N ARG A 131 -5.67 -15.47 8.52
CA ARG A 131 -6.35 -16.54 7.77
C ARG A 131 -7.85 -16.28 7.66
N GLU A 132 -8.49 -15.83 8.75
CA GLU A 132 -9.92 -15.46 8.73
C GLU A 132 -10.20 -14.25 7.84
N VAL A 133 -9.35 -13.22 7.88
CA VAL A 133 -9.49 -12.04 7.00
C VAL A 133 -9.35 -12.46 5.54
N ASP A 134 -8.37 -13.30 5.24
CA ASP A 134 -8.15 -13.82 3.90
C ASP A 134 -9.32 -14.67 3.39
N SER A 135 -9.78 -15.65 4.17
CA SER A 135 -10.87 -16.57 3.76
C SER A 135 -12.20 -15.86 3.53
N ASN A 136 -12.43 -14.73 4.20
CA ASN A 136 -13.64 -13.91 4.06
C ASN A 136 -13.45 -12.70 3.12
N SER A 137 -12.29 -12.58 2.47
CA SER A 137 -12.03 -11.51 1.51
C SER A 137 -12.65 -11.81 0.14
N LEU A 138 -12.68 -10.79 -0.72
CA LEU A 138 -13.13 -10.92 -2.11
C LEU A 138 -12.21 -11.81 -2.97
N ASN A 139 -10.98 -12.01 -2.52
CA ASN A 139 -9.93 -12.73 -3.22
C ASN A 139 -9.15 -13.67 -2.27
N PRO A 140 -9.78 -14.75 -1.75
CA PRO A 140 -9.11 -15.68 -0.84
C PRO A 140 -7.83 -16.30 -1.45
N GLY A 141 -6.78 -16.42 -0.64
CA GLY A 141 -5.49 -16.96 -1.05
C GLY A 141 -4.64 -16.02 -1.92
N ARG A 142 -5.09 -14.77 -2.12
CA ARG A 142 -4.39 -13.75 -2.90
C ARG A 142 -4.04 -12.53 -2.07
N GLN A 143 -3.02 -11.78 -2.48
CA GLN A 143 -2.64 -10.52 -1.84
C GLN A 143 -2.32 -10.69 -0.35
N LEU A 144 -1.69 -11.81 0.03
CA LEU A 144 -1.51 -12.16 1.45
C LEU A 144 -0.63 -11.17 2.20
N PHE A 145 0.43 -10.64 1.59
CA PHE A 145 1.27 -9.61 2.20
C PHE A 145 0.50 -8.29 2.37
N GLU A 146 -0.27 -7.89 1.36
CA GLU A 146 -1.08 -6.67 1.42
C GLU A 146 -2.13 -6.76 2.54
N LYS A 147 -2.78 -7.91 2.70
CA LYS A 147 -3.77 -8.16 3.77
C LYS A 147 -3.23 -8.02 5.18
N MET A 148 -1.93 -8.22 5.38
CA MET A 148 -1.31 -8.06 6.70
C MET A 148 -0.90 -6.62 7.03
N ILE A 149 -0.94 -5.71 6.05
CA ILE A 149 -0.33 -4.37 6.14
C ILE A 149 -1.32 -3.25 5.86
N SER A 150 -2.13 -3.38 4.80
CA SER A 150 -2.79 -2.22 4.22
C SER A 150 -3.99 -1.73 5.03
N GLY A 151 -4.35 -0.47 4.80
CA GLY A 151 -5.47 0.18 5.45
C GLY A 151 -6.84 -0.40 5.09
N MET A 152 -6.96 -1.23 4.04
CA MET A 152 -8.19 -1.97 3.76
C MET A 152 -8.45 -3.07 4.79
N TYR A 153 -7.38 -3.71 5.31
CA TYR A 153 -7.48 -4.92 6.13
C TYR A 153 -7.09 -4.71 7.59
N MET A 154 -6.27 -3.69 7.90
CA MET A 154 -5.77 -3.44 9.25
C MET A 154 -6.89 -3.28 10.29
N GLY A 155 -7.94 -2.52 9.95
CA GLY A 155 -9.12 -2.36 10.81
C GLY A 155 -9.88 -3.67 11.05
N GLU A 156 -10.03 -4.50 10.03
CA GLU A 156 -10.68 -5.82 10.15
C GLU A 156 -9.84 -6.78 11.00
N LEU A 157 -8.52 -6.75 10.88
CA LEU A 157 -7.62 -7.52 11.74
C LEU A 157 -7.80 -7.17 13.22
N VAL A 158 -7.85 -5.86 13.55
CA VAL A 158 -8.15 -5.40 14.91
C VAL A 158 -9.51 -5.91 15.38
N ARG A 159 -10.55 -5.73 14.54
CA ARG A 159 -11.91 -6.18 14.86
C ARG A 159 -11.97 -7.68 15.17
N ARG A 160 -11.28 -8.51 14.38
CA ARG A 160 -11.23 -9.97 14.57
C ARG A 160 -10.61 -10.35 15.91
N VAL A 161 -9.52 -9.70 16.29
CA VAL A 161 -8.91 -9.90 17.61
C VAL A 161 -9.88 -9.50 18.72
N VAL A 162 -10.51 -8.34 18.59
CA VAL A 162 -11.46 -7.80 19.58
C VAL A 162 -12.69 -8.71 19.75
N VAL A 163 -13.29 -9.16 18.65
CA VAL A 163 -14.43 -10.09 18.69
C VAL A 163 -14.05 -11.40 19.34
N HIS A 164 -12.89 -11.95 19.00
CA HIS A 164 -12.39 -13.17 19.64
C HIS A 164 -12.21 -12.97 21.15
N LEU A 165 -11.54 -11.90 21.59
CA LEU A 165 -11.34 -11.62 23.02
C LEU A 165 -12.66 -11.41 23.77
N ALA A 166 -13.65 -10.76 23.15
CA ALA A 166 -14.97 -10.62 23.75
C ALA A 166 -15.70 -11.95 23.86
N ASN A 167 -15.65 -12.82 22.84
CA ASN A 167 -16.26 -14.14 22.91
C ASN A 167 -15.65 -15.02 24.01
N GLU A 168 -14.37 -14.83 24.32
CA GLU A 168 -13.68 -15.46 25.46
C GLU A 168 -13.99 -14.78 26.82
N GLY A 169 -14.84 -13.75 26.84
CA GLY A 169 -15.20 -12.99 28.05
C GLY A 169 -14.12 -12.03 28.55
N LEU A 170 -13.04 -11.82 27.77
CA LEU A 170 -11.88 -11.00 28.15
C LEU A 170 -12.02 -9.52 27.79
N LEU A 171 -12.99 -9.18 26.93
CA LEU A 171 -13.34 -7.80 26.56
C LEU A 171 -14.84 -7.58 26.63
N PHE A 172 -15.23 -6.36 27.00
CA PHE A 172 -16.60 -5.86 27.01
C PHE A 172 -17.59 -6.76 27.77
N HIS A 173 -17.11 -7.52 28.76
CA HIS A 173 -17.87 -8.55 29.46
C HIS A 173 -18.60 -9.52 28.52
N GLY A 174 -18.01 -9.80 27.36
CA GLY A 174 -18.59 -10.66 26.31
C GLY A 174 -19.75 -10.07 25.52
N LYS A 175 -20.03 -8.77 25.67
CA LYS A 175 -21.14 -8.09 24.98
C LYS A 175 -20.62 -7.24 23.83
N LEU A 176 -20.79 -7.75 22.62
CA LEU A 176 -20.45 -7.03 21.38
C LEU A 176 -21.68 -6.34 20.79
N SER A 177 -21.51 -5.09 20.34
CA SER A 177 -22.49 -4.39 19.52
C SER A 177 -22.63 -5.04 18.13
N GLU A 178 -23.77 -4.82 17.47
CA GLU A 178 -23.97 -5.31 16.10
C GLU A 178 -22.97 -4.70 15.10
N LYS A 179 -22.58 -3.43 15.31
CA LYS A 179 -21.51 -2.80 14.53
C LYS A 179 -20.17 -3.48 14.73
N MET A 180 -19.79 -3.88 15.95
CA MET A 180 -18.53 -4.58 16.20
C MET A 180 -18.52 -5.99 15.58
N LYS A 181 -19.67 -6.65 15.50
CA LYS A 181 -19.83 -7.93 14.81
C LYS A 181 -19.77 -7.80 13.29
N THR A 182 -20.11 -6.64 12.75
CA THR A 182 -20.16 -6.38 11.31
C THR A 182 -18.76 -6.32 10.69
N MET A 183 -18.52 -7.13 9.66
CA MET A 183 -17.25 -7.18 8.92
C MET A 183 -16.88 -5.81 8.33
N TYR A 184 -15.62 -5.41 8.41
CA TYR A 184 -15.07 -4.13 7.92
C TYR A 184 -15.66 -2.87 8.57
N ALA A 185 -16.49 -2.99 9.61
CA ALA A 185 -17.06 -1.83 10.31
C ALA A 185 -16.01 -1.04 11.11
N PHE A 186 -14.99 -1.73 11.66
CA PHE A 186 -13.87 -1.10 12.35
C PHE A 186 -12.84 -0.59 11.33
N LYS A 187 -12.78 0.72 11.12
CA LYS A 187 -11.98 1.34 10.07
C LYS A 187 -10.55 1.61 10.56
N THR A 188 -9.57 1.55 9.66
CA THR A 188 -8.16 1.88 9.98
C THR A 188 -7.98 3.28 10.55
N LYS A 189 -8.83 4.26 10.20
CA LYS A 189 -8.80 5.59 10.83
C LYS A 189 -9.02 5.56 12.35
N TYR A 190 -9.76 4.56 12.86
CA TYR A 190 -9.99 4.40 14.30
C TYR A 190 -8.71 3.97 15.02
N ILE A 191 -7.86 3.16 14.36
CA ILE A 191 -6.53 2.80 14.86
C ILE A 191 -5.68 4.07 14.99
N SER A 192 -5.64 4.91 13.95
CA SER A 192 -4.91 6.18 14.00
C SER A 192 -5.39 7.10 15.13
N MET A 193 -6.71 7.19 15.37
CA MET A 193 -7.29 7.98 16.47
C MET A 193 -6.83 7.44 17.83
N ILE A 194 -7.04 6.14 18.08
CA ILE A 194 -6.67 5.46 19.34
C ILE A 194 -5.16 5.57 19.64
N GLU A 195 -4.32 5.51 18.61
CA GLU A 195 -2.87 5.59 18.80
C GLU A 195 -2.33 7.02 18.89
N SER A 196 -3.17 8.04 18.65
CA SER A 196 -2.77 9.45 18.70
C SER A 196 -2.80 10.01 20.12
N GLU A 197 -3.55 9.40 21.04
CA GLU A 197 -3.67 9.86 22.42
C GLU A 197 -2.51 9.40 23.31
N ALA A 198 -2.24 10.17 24.37
CA ALA A 198 -1.23 9.84 25.36
C ALA A 198 -1.61 8.58 26.18
N LYS A 199 -0.62 7.93 26.79
CA LYS A 199 -0.87 6.76 27.64
C LYS A 199 -1.69 7.17 28.86
N GLY A 200 -2.74 6.41 29.18
CA GLY A 200 -3.66 6.71 30.28
C GLY A 200 -4.78 7.70 29.91
N CYS A 201 -4.83 8.17 28.67
CA CYS A 201 -5.98 8.88 28.11
C CYS A 201 -6.78 7.92 27.22
N TYR A 202 -8.11 8.04 27.28
CA TYR A 202 -9.03 7.16 26.54
C TYR A 202 -10.11 7.96 25.78
N ASP A 203 -9.94 9.26 25.59
CA ASP A 203 -10.95 10.12 24.96
C ASP A 203 -11.19 9.71 23.51
N GLU A 204 -10.11 9.50 22.74
CA GLU A 204 -10.22 9.09 21.34
C GLU A 204 -10.73 7.64 21.24
N THR A 205 -10.24 6.76 22.12
CA THR A 205 -10.74 5.38 22.21
C THR A 205 -12.24 5.34 22.52
N ARG A 206 -12.72 6.15 23.47
CA ARG A 206 -14.15 6.25 23.81
C ARG A 206 -14.96 6.82 22.66
N LEU A 207 -14.47 7.85 21.96
CA LEU A 207 -15.12 8.38 20.75
C LEU A 207 -15.26 7.33 19.66
N VAL A 208 -14.25 6.49 19.46
CA VAL A 208 -14.33 5.35 18.53
C VAL A 208 -15.38 4.34 19.00
N LEU A 209 -15.39 3.98 20.28
CA LEU A 209 -16.33 3.01 20.84
C LEU A 209 -17.78 3.50 20.77
N VAL A 210 -18.03 4.80 20.99
CA VAL A 210 -19.35 5.42 20.75
C VAL A 210 -19.76 5.29 19.28
N LYS A 211 -18.87 5.55 18.32
CA LYS A 211 -19.18 5.36 16.89
C LYS A 211 -19.52 3.90 16.54
N MET A 212 -18.94 2.96 17.29
CA MET A 212 -19.17 1.52 17.20
C MET A 212 -20.33 1.02 18.06
N ASP A 213 -21.10 1.91 18.71
CA ASP A 213 -22.17 1.57 19.65
C ASP A 213 -21.74 0.55 20.72
N GLN A 214 -20.45 0.61 21.10
CA GLN A 214 -19.83 -0.35 22.01
C GLN A 214 -19.66 0.29 23.39
N VAL A 215 -20.23 -0.35 24.41
CA VAL A 215 -20.01 0.03 25.81
C VAL A 215 -18.71 -0.60 26.28
N ALA A 216 -17.91 0.17 27.01
CA ALA A 216 -16.57 -0.23 27.42
C ALA A 216 -16.13 0.45 28.73
N THR A 217 -15.35 -0.30 29.51
CA THR A 217 -14.61 0.18 30.68
C THR A 217 -13.28 0.85 30.28
N ASP A 218 -12.55 1.43 31.24
CA ASP A 218 -11.18 1.90 30.99
C ASP A 218 -10.22 0.75 30.66
N GLU A 219 -10.40 -0.41 31.30
CA GLU A 219 -9.60 -1.61 31.03
C GLU A 219 -9.80 -2.11 29.59
N ASP A 220 -11.05 -2.09 29.11
CA ASP A 220 -11.36 -2.40 27.71
C ASP A 220 -10.67 -1.42 26.74
N CYS A 221 -10.61 -0.13 27.11
CA CYS A 221 -9.96 0.89 26.29
C CYS A 221 -8.45 0.64 26.19
N GLU A 222 -7.77 0.33 27.30
CA GLU A 222 -6.34 -0.01 27.30
C GLU A 222 -6.06 -1.27 26.49
N CYS A 223 -6.89 -2.30 26.64
CA CYS A 223 -6.78 -3.53 25.85
C CYS A 223 -6.98 -3.28 24.35
N LEU A 224 -7.98 -2.49 23.96
CA LEU A 224 -8.20 -2.11 22.56
C LEU A 224 -7.00 -1.34 21.99
N ARG A 225 -6.48 -0.36 22.75
CA ARG A 225 -5.27 0.38 22.39
C ARG A 225 -4.07 -0.55 22.19
N LEU A 226 -3.89 -1.54 23.04
CA LEU A 226 -2.83 -2.53 22.90
C LEU A 226 -3.00 -3.36 21.62
N VAL A 227 -4.22 -3.83 21.32
CA VAL A 227 -4.52 -4.58 20.09
C VAL A 227 -4.20 -3.72 18.85
N CYS A 228 -4.70 -2.49 18.80
CA CYS A 228 -4.38 -1.52 17.74
C CYS A 228 -2.87 -1.38 17.55
N SER A 229 -2.15 -1.10 18.64
CA SER A 229 -0.70 -0.94 18.64
C SER A 229 0.03 -2.16 18.10
N ARG A 230 -0.41 -3.39 18.42
CA ARG A 230 0.26 -4.61 17.97
C ARG A 230 0.04 -4.85 16.48
N VAL A 231 -1.18 -4.63 15.99
CA VAL A 231 -1.50 -4.80 14.57
C VAL A 231 -0.77 -3.76 13.71
N SER A 232 -0.81 -2.48 14.10
CA SER A 232 -0.15 -1.39 13.34
C SER A 232 1.38 -1.52 13.36
N THR A 233 1.98 -1.87 14.51
CA THR A 233 3.42 -2.10 14.63
C THR A 233 3.87 -3.26 13.75
N ARG A 234 3.11 -4.37 13.74
CA ARG A 234 3.39 -5.49 12.84
C ARG A 234 3.33 -5.06 11.38
N ALA A 235 2.30 -4.31 10.97
CA ALA A 235 2.18 -3.80 9.61
C ALA A 235 3.38 -2.93 9.21
N ALA A 236 3.78 -1.99 10.08
CA ALA A 236 4.96 -1.14 9.87
C ALA A 236 6.26 -1.97 9.75
N HIS A 237 6.43 -3.00 10.57
CA HIS A 237 7.61 -3.86 10.50
C HIS A 237 7.66 -4.72 9.24
N LEU A 238 6.53 -5.29 8.82
CA LEU A 238 6.46 -6.10 7.60
C LEU A 238 6.81 -5.28 6.36
N VAL A 239 6.23 -4.08 6.21
CA VAL A 239 6.57 -3.20 5.08
C VAL A 239 8.03 -2.74 5.16
N SER A 240 8.55 -2.49 6.37
CA SER A 240 9.96 -2.13 6.57
C SER A 240 10.92 -3.22 6.12
N ALA A 241 10.62 -4.49 6.40
CA ALA A 241 11.44 -5.61 5.96
C ALA A 241 11.49 -5.71 4.42
N ALA A 242 10.36 -5.46 3.75
CA ALA A 242 10.31 -5.45 2.30
C ALA A 242 11.09 -4.25 1.71
N VAL A 243 10.96 -3.06 2.30
CA VAL A 243 11.76 -1.88 1.90
C VAL A 243 13.26 -2.13 2.09
N ALA A 244 13.67 -2.65 3.26
CA ALA A 244 15.07 -2.96 3.56
C ALA A 244 15.64 -3.99 2.57
N THR A 245 14.84 -4.98 2.16
CA THR A 245 15.23 -5.95 1.12
C THR A 245 15.55 -5.26 -0.20
N ILE A 246 14.72 -4.31 -0.64
CA ILE A 246 14.97 -3.56 -1.88
C ILE A 246 16.22 -2.66 -1.73
N LEU A 247 16.36 -1.94 -0.60
CA LEU A 247 17.53 -1.10 -0.34
C LEU A 247 18.84 -1.92 -0.40
N ASN A 248 18.86 -3.07 0.26
CA ASN A 248 19.98 -4.00 0.26
C ASN A 248 20.27 -4.57 -1.14
N LYS A 249 19.23 -4.82 -1.94
CA LYS A 249 19.36 -5.28 -3.33
C LYS A 249 19.94 -4.21 -4.25
N MET A 250 19.53 -2.96 -4.09
CA MET A 250 19.99 -1.84 -4.91
C MET A 250 21.45 -1.47 -4.66
N LYS A 251 21.96 -1.77 -3.46
CA LYS A 251 23.36 -1.52 -3.05
C LYS A 251 23.83 -0.08 -3.27
N ARG A 252 22.94 0.89 -3.07
CA ARG A 252 23.25 2.31 -3.24
C ARG A 252 23.73 2.91 -1.91
N PRO A 253 24.76 3.78 -1.92
CA PRO A 253 25.22 4.46 -0.69
C PRO A 253 24.10 5.25 -0.01
N HIS A 254 23.21 5.85 -0.80
CA HIS A 254 22.07 6.60 -0.32
C HIS A 254 20.88 6.44 -1.26
N THR A 255 19.70 6.19 -0.69
CA THR A 255 18.43 6.11 -1.41
C THR A 255 17.34 6.85 -0.64
N THR A 256 16.71 7.84 -1.26
CA THR A 256 15.45 8.37 -0.74
C THR A 256 14.31 7.46 -1.19
N VAL A 257 13.42 7.15 -0.25
CA VAL A 257 12.18 6.41 -0.49
C VAL A 257 11.04 7.42 -0.51
N GLY A 258 10.43 7.61 -1.69
CA GLY A 258 9.22 8.42 -1.82
C GLY A 258 8.01 7.61 -1.33
N VAL A 259 7.31 8.10 -0.31
CA VAL A 259 6.18 7.39 0.31
C VAL A 259 4.88 8.16 0.12
N ASP A 260 3.82 7.46 -0.25
CA ASP A 260 2.44 7.96 -0.25
C ASP A 260 1.49 6.91 0.38
N GLY A 261 0.25 7.29 0.64
CA GLY A 261 -0.81 6.44 1.16
C GLY A 261 -1.34 6.89 2.52
N SER A 262 -2.62 6.64 2.73
CA SER A 262 -3.38 7.11 3.91
C SER A 262 -2.86 6.55 5.23
N VAL A 263 -2.39 5.29 5.27
CA VAL A 263 -1.86 4.70 6.50
C VAL A 263 -0.59 5.44 6.90
N TYR A 264 0.35 5.62 5.98
CA TYR A 264 1.60 6.32 6.26
C TYR A 264 1.38 7.78 6.65
N ARG A 265 0.46 8.49 5.97
CA ARG A 265 0.17 9.91 6.21
C ARG A 265 -0.49 10.20 7.55
N TYR A 266 -1.47 9.39 7.93
CA TYR A 266 -2.37 9.72 9.05
C TYR A 266 -2.10 8.91 10.31
N HIS A 267 -1.35 7.82 10.24
CA HIS A 267 -1.06 7.02 11.42
C HIS A 267 0.10 7.62 12.21
N PRO A 268 -0.10 7.97 13.49
CA PRO A 268 0.81 8.86 14.24
C PRO A 268 2.20 8.29 14.46
N ARG A 269 2.35 6.97 14.42
CA ARG A 269 3.62 6.28 14.73
C ARG A 269 4.25 5.55 13.54
N PHE A 270 3.57 5.52 12.39
CA PHE A 270 3.96 4.61 11.29
C PHE A 270 5.31 5.00 10.68
N HIS A 271 5.55 6.30 10.51
CA HIS A 271 6.83 6.84 10.04
C HIS A 271 8.00 6.41 10.94
N SER A 272 7.93 6.70 12.25
CA SER A 272 9.02 6.39 13.19
C SER A 272 9.25 4.90 13.36
N LEU A 273 8.18 4.09 13.37
CA LEU A 273 8.29 2.63 13.40
C LEU A 273 8.99 2.09 12.15
N MET A 274 8.66 2.65 10.98
CA MET A 274 9.32 2.26 9.74
C MET A 274 10.78 2.66 9.72
N GLU A 275 11.09 3.91 10.05
CA GLU A 275 12.46 4.41 10.07
C GLU A 275 13.35 3.56 10.99
N ALA A 276 12.89 3.30 12.22
CA ALA A 276 13.63 2.46 13.16
C ALA A 276 13.83 1.03 12.64
N LYS A 277 12.77 0.39 12.11
CA LYS A 277 12.86 -1.00 11.65
C LYS A 277 13.65 -1.16 10.36
N ILE A 278 13.57 -0.21 9.42
CA ILE A 278 14.40 -0.21 8.21
C ILE A 278 15.86 -0.05 8.61
N ALA A 279 16.18 0.88 9.52
CA ALA A 279 17.55 1.09 9.99
C ALA A 279 18.15 -0.15 10.67
N GLU A 280 17.35 -0.95 11.36
CA GLU A 280 17.75 -2.22 11.95
C GLU A 280 18.08 -3.31 10.91
N LEU A 281 17.37 -3.33 9.78
CA LEU A 281 17.43 -4.41 8.78
C LEU A 281 18.32 -4.09 7.58
N VAL A 282 18.53 -2.82 7.26
CA VAL A 282 19.36 -2.39 6.14
C VAL A 282 20.85 -2.56 6.48
N HIS A 283 21.65 -2.96 5.50
CA HIS A 283 23.09 -3.02 5.69
C HIS A 283 23.62 -1.62 6.06
N PRO A 284 24.48 -1.48 7.09
CA PRO A 284 24.86 -0.17 7.65
C PRO A 284 25.45 0.85 6.66
N GLN A 285 26.00 0.35 5.55
CA GLN A 285 26.59 1.14 4.47
C GLN A 285 25.57 1.80 3.53
N TYR A 286 24.31 1.34 3.51
CA TYR A 286 23.26 1.91 2.68
C TYR A 286 22.39 2.83 3.54
N LYS A 287 22.53 4.14 3.33
CA LYS A 287 21.71 5.15 4.00
C LYS A 287 20.38 5.33 3.27
N PHE A 288 19.35 5.75 4.00
CA PHE A 288 18.04 6.02 3.43
C PHE A 288 17.36 7.18 4.14
N ASP A 289 16.41 7.81 3.44
CA ASP A 289 15.43 8.75 4.01
C ASP A 289 14.03 8.36 3.54
N LEU A 290 13.02 8.62 4.35
CA LEU A 290 11.61 8.51 3.94
C LEU A 290 11.06 9.91 3.63
N MET A 291 10.70 10.14 2.36
CA MET A 291 10.17 11.42 1.89
C MET A 291 8.68 11.27 1.57
N LEU A 292 7.83 12.01 2.29
CA LEU A 292 6.41 12.04 1.96
C LEU A 292 6.18 12.74 0.62
N SER A 293 5.47 12.07 -0.28
CA SER A 293 4.98 12.68 -1.52
C SER A 293 3.75 13.53 -1.22
N GLU A 294 3.66 14.76 -1.72
CA GLU A 294 2.46 15.59 -1.57
C GLU A 294 1.36 15.14 -2.53
N ASP A 295 1.73 14.88 -3.78
CA ASP A 295 0.88 14.33 -4.85
C ASP A 295 1.74 13.40 -5.73
N GLY A 296 1.81 12.12 -5.36
CA GLY A 296 2.59 11.13 -6.11
C GLY A 296 1.94 10.81 -7.45
N SER A 297 0.64 10.52 -7.40
CA SER A 297 -0.11 10.02 -8.54
C SER A 297 -0.41 11.07 -9.60
N GLY A 298 -0.67 12.33 -9.24
CA GLY A 298 -0.96 13.40 -10.20
C GLY A 298 0.30 13.95 -10.83
N ARG A 299 1.15 14.63 -10.04
CA ARG A 299 2.42 15.21 -10.52
C ARG A 299 3.34 14.17 -11.18
N GLY A 300 3.43 12.96 -10.62
CA GLY A 300 4.25 11.88 -11.17
C GLY A 300 3.79 11.45 -12.56
N ALA A 301 2.47 11.26 -12.75
CA ALA A 301 1.92 10.88 -14.04
C ALA A 301 2.09 11.99 -15.10
N ALA A 302 1.96 13.25 -14.70
CA ALA A 302 2.21 14.40 -15.59
C ALA A 302 3.67 14.45 -16.05
N LEU A 303 4.62 14.20 -15.14
CA LEU A 303 6.05 14.12 -15.48
C LEU A 303 6.36 12.98 -16.46
N VAL A 304 5.76 11.80 -16.26
CA VAL A 304 5.94 10.66 -17.17
C VAL A 304 5.35 10.98 -18.55
N ALA A 305 4.15 11.58 -18.60
CA ALA A 305 3.54 12.03 -19.85
C ALA A 305 4.43 13.05 -20.59
N ALA A 306 5.02 14.02 -19.87
CA ALA A 306 5.93 15.00 -20.47
C ALA A 306 7.19 14.33 -21.08
N VAL A 307 7.74 13.31 -20.43
CA VAL A 307 8.87 12.53 -20.96
C VAL A 307 8.44 11.68 -22.18
N ALA A 308 7.22 11.14 -22.16
CA ALA A 308 6.64 10.39 -23.28
C ALA A 308 6.60 11.25 -24.56
N VAL A 309 5.99 12.43 -24.45
CA VAL A 309 5.85 13.40 -25.56
C VAL A 309 7.23 13.76 -26.13
N ARG A 310 8.16 14.14 -25.26
CA ARG A 310 9.53 14.52 -25.68
C ARG A 310 10.28 13.39 -26.37
N THR A 311 10.01 12.14 -26.01
CA THR A 311 10.65 10.96 -26.65
C THR A 311 10.04 10.69 -28.03
N GLN A 312 8.74 10.92 -28.20
CA GLN A 312 8.07 10.81 -29.50
C GLN A 312 8.54 11.90 -30.48
N GLU A 313 8.71 13.14 -30.03
CA GLU A 313 9.23 14.25 -30.87
C GLU A 313 10.68 14.05 -31.33
N ARG A 314 11.43 13.16 -30.66
CA ARG A 314 12.83 12.86 -30.99
C ARG A 314 13.00 11.65 -31.93
N LYS A 315 11.92 10.90 -32.18
CA LYS A 315 11.88 9.79 -33.15
C LYS A 315 11.35 10.30 -34.48
#